data_AF-A0A0K8Q854-F1
#
_entry.id   AF-A0A0K8Q854-F1
#
_cell.length_a   1.000
_cell.length_b   1.000
_cell.length_c   1.000
_cell.angle_alpha   90.00
_cell.angle_beta   90.00
_cell.angle_gamma   90.00
#
_symmetry.space_group_name_H-M   'P 1'
#
loop_
_entity.id
_entity.type
_entity.pdbx_description
1 polymer ?
#
loop_
_entity_poly.entity_id
_entity_poly.type
_entity_poly.pdbx_seq_one_letter_code
_entity_poly.pdbx_strand_id
1 'polypeptide(L)'
;MKRQVEYTWRLSELMATRALHNTTDLIPLLSERGIILSRPQVYRIVNQKPERVALQIIAAICDIFSCRPRRPHHRHRRRRRPGPQVRNRQLPQRR
;
A
#
# COMPACT_ATOMS: atom_id res chain seq x y z
N MET A 1 25.99 -4.55 -1.04
CA MET A 1 25.12 -3.76 -1.95
C MET A 1 24.16 -2.93 -1.11
N LYS A 2 24.13 -1.60 -1.27
CA LYS A 2 23.14 -0.74 -0.59
C LYS A 2 21.85 -0.78 -1.41
N ARG A 3 20.75 -1.27 -0.82
CA ARG A 3 19.42 -1.11 -1.43
C ARG A 3 19.05 0.38 -1.34
N GLN A 4 18.89 1.04 -2.48
CA GLN A 4 18.26 2.35 -2.52
C GLN A 4 16.75 2.14 -2.37
N VAL A 5 16.18 2.77 -1.35
CA VAL A 5 14.74 2.73 -1.11
C VAL A 5 14.12 3.87 -1.89
N GLU A 6 13.48 3.55 -3.00
CA GLU A 6 12.69 4.51 -3.77
C GLU A 6 11.24 4.51 -3.30
N TYR A 7 10.61 5.69 -3.34
CA TYR A 7 9.20 5.84 -3.05
C TYR A 7 8.59 6.93 -3.94
N THR A 8 7.29 6.82 -4.20
CA THR A 8 6.50 7.81 -4.94
C THR A 8 5.58 8.53 -3.97
N TRP A 9 5.56 9.84 -4.04
CA TRP A 9 4.71 10.69 -3.21
C TRP A 9 3.49 11.15 -4.00
N ARG A 10 2.29 10.67 -3.64
CA ARG A 10 1.03 10.91 -4.36
C ARG A 10 -0.05 11.49 -3.43
N LEU A 11 0.34 12.36 -2.51
CA LEU A 11 -0.59 12.91 -1.52
C LEU A 11 -1.68 13.77 -2.16
N SER A 12 -1.35 14.60 -3.16
CA SER A 12 -2.32 15.41 -3.90
C SER A 12 -3.41 14.55 -4.56
N GLU A 13 -3.02 13.42 -5.15
CA GLU A 13 -3.97 12.48 -5.74
C GLU A 13 -4.87 11.84 -4.68
N LEU A 14 -4.31 11.42 -3.54
CA LEU A 14 -5.10 10.90 -2.42
C LEU A 14 -6.08 11.94 -1.86
N MET A 15 -5.67 13.21 -1.79
CA MET A 15 -6.55 14.32 -1.43
C MET A 15 -7.72 14.45 -2.40
N ALA A 16 -7.47 14.41 -3.71
CA ALA A 16 -8.51 14.49 -4.74
C ALA A 16 -9.53 13.33 -4.63
N THR A 17 -9.10 12.11 -4.27
CA THR A 17 -10.02 10.98 -4.05
C THR A 17 -11.05 11.19 -2.94
N ARG A 18 -10.82 12.18 -2.07
CA ARG A 18 -11.71 12.56 -0.97
C ARG A 18 -12.33 13.95 -1.11
N ALA A 19 -12.33 14.48 -2.33
CA ALA A 19 -12.81 15.83 -2.62
C ALA A 19 -12.09 16.94 -1.81
N LEU A 20 -10.84 16.71 -1.41
CA LEU A 20 -9.98 17.73 -0.82
C LEU A 20 -9.20 18.38 -1.96
N HIS A 21 -9.62 19.57 -2.38
CA HIS A 21 -9.07 20.26 -3.54
C HIS A 21 -8.02 21.31 -3.16
N ASN A 22 -8.03 21.78 -1.91
CA ASN A 22 -7.04 22.74 -1.42
C ASN A 22 -6.12 22.08 -0.39
N THR A 23 -4.84 22.46 -0.42
CA THR A 23 -3.85 22.01 0.58
C THR A 23 -4.25 22.40 2.00
N THR A 24 -4.97 23.51 2.15
CA THR A 24 -5.48 23.99 3.44
C THR A 24 -6.56 23.09 4.04
N ASP A 25 -7.26 22.31 3.23
CA ASP A 25 -8.30 21.39 3.71
C ASP A 25 -7.69 20.26 4.55
N LEU A 26 -6.39 20.01 4.41
CA LEU A 26 -5.65 19.02 5.19
C LEU A 26 -5.30 19.52 6.61
N ILE A 27 -5.25 20.84 6.83
CA ILE A 27 -4.87 21.46 8.11
C ILE A 27 -5.79 21.01 9.27
N PRO A 28 -7.13 21.15 9.19
CA PRO A 28 -8.00 20.73 10.28
C PRO A 28 -7.88 19.22 10.56
N LEU A 29 -7.76 18.39 9.52
CA LEU A 29 -7.63 16.93 9.64
C LEU A 29 -6.33 16.50 10.35
N LEU A 30 -5.23 17.24 10.13
CA LEU A 30 -3.97 17.04 10.83
C LEU A 30 -4.05 17.55 12.27
N SER A 31 -4.71 18.69 12.49
CA SER A 31 -4.87 19.28 13.82
C SER A 31 -5.69 18.39 14.75
N GLU A 32 -6.74 17.71 14.26
CA GLU A 32 -7.51 16.71 15.01
C GLU A 32 -6.65 15.57 15.57
N ARG A 33 -5.50 15.31 14.94
CA ARG A 33 -4.53 14.26 15.33
C ARG A 33 -3.34 14.82 16.11
N GLY A 34 -3.43 16.07 16.56
CA GLY A 34 -2.38 16.76 17.31
C GLY A 34 -1.21 17.25 16.44
N ILE A 35 -1.36 17.30 15.12
CA ILE A 35 -0.33 17.76 14.20
C ILE A 35 -0.67 19.17 13.73
N ILE A 36 0.06 20.14 14.27
CA ILE A 36 -0.08 21.56 13.91
C ILE A 36 1.03 21.91 12.92
N LEU A 37 0.66 22.23 11.68
CA LEU A 37 1.58 22.65 10.63
C LEU A 37 1.12 23.98 10.04
N SER A 38 2.08 24.82 9.67
CA SER A 38 1.79 26.07 8.96
C SER A 38 1.37 25.81 7.52
N ARG A 39 0.63 26.75 6.91
CA ARG A 39 0.20 26.64 5.49
C ARG A 39 1.37 26.35 4.53
N PRO A 40 2.55 27.01 4.63
CA PRO A 40 3.70 26.68 3.79
C PRO A 40 4.24 25.25 4.02
N GLN A 41 4.23 24.77 5.26
CA GLN A 41 4.65 23.39 5.56
C GLN A 41 3.70 22.38 4.92
N VAL A 42 2.39 22.59 5.04
CA VAL A 42 1.39 21.73 4.40
C VAL A 42 1.52 21.79 2.88
N TYR A 43 1.71 22.97 2.29
CA TYR A 43 1.94 23.10 0.85
C TYR A 43 3.14 22.27 0.39
N ARG A 44 4.28 22.34 1.09
CA ARG A 44 5.47 21.54 0.76
C ARG A 44 5.21 20.04 0.88
N ILE A 45 4.50 19.62 1.93
CA ILE A 45 4.14 18.21 2.13
C ILE A 45 3.22 17.71 1.02
N VAL A 46 2.31 18.52 0.50
CA VAL A 46 1.38 18.06 -0.55
C VAL A 46 2.00 18.12 -1.94
N ASN A 47 2.71 19.20 -2.27
CA ASN A 47 3.13 19.51 -3.64
C ASN A 47 4.60 19.19 -3.94
N GLN A 48 5.43 18.89 -2.93
CA GLN A 48 6.84 18.54 -3.11
C GLN A 48 7.10 17.13 -2.58
N LYS A 49 8.10 16.44 -3.13
CA LYS A 49 8.57 15.16 -2.60
C LYS A 49 9.47 15.42 -1.38
N PRO A 50 9.04 15.09 -0.15
CA PRO A 50 9.79 15.46 1.05
C PRO A 50 10.98 14.53 1.27
N GLU A 51 12.20 15.05 1.35
CA GLU A 51 13.37 14.21 1.70
C GLU A 51 13.26 13.58 3.09
N ARG A 52 12.64 14.33 4.01
CA ARG A 52 12.42 13.93 5.40
C ARG A 52 11.05 14.40 5.84
N VAL A 53 10.35 13.55 6.57
CA VAL A 53 9.10 13.90 7.20
C VAL A 53 8.99 13.11 8.52
N ALA A 54 8.35 13.71 9.52
CA ALA A 54 8.16 13.03 10.79
C ALA A 54 7.22 11.83 10.62
N LEU A 55 7.53 10.71 11.29
CA LEU A 55 6.71 9.50 11.21
C LEU A 55 5.27 9.76 11.68
N GLN A 56 5.08 10.66 12.64
CA GLN A 56 3.75 11.08 13.11
C GLN A 56 2.91 11.68 11.97
N ILE A 57 3.51 12.48 11.08
CA ILE A 57 2.83 13.06 9.92
C ILE A 57 2.41 11.95 8.95
N ILE A 58 3.29 10.98 8.68
CA ILE A 58 2.93 9.82 7.85
C ILE A 58 1.79 9.03 8.48
N ALA A 59 1.86 8.74 9.78
CA ALA A 59 0.82 8.01 10.49
C ALA A 59 -0.53 8.74 10.43
N ALA A 60 -0.54 10.06 10.64
CA ALA A 60 -1.74 10.87 10.53
C ALA A 60 -2.30 10.90 9.10
N ILE A 61 -1.45 11.06 8.08
CA ILE A 61 -1.88 10.97 6.67
C ILE A 61 -2.48 9.59 6.39
N CYS A 62 -1.83 8.51 6.82
CA CYS A 62 -2.36 7.15 6.65
C CYS A 62 -3.69 6.94 7.38
N ASP A 63 -3.83 7.49 8.59
CA ASP A 63 -5.07 7.43 9.35
C ASP A 63 -6.19 8.23 8.70
N ILE A 64 -5.90 9.48 8.29
CA ILE A 64 -6.79 10.32 7.49
C ILE A 64 -7.22 9.48 6.30
N PHE A 65 -6.35 9.20 5.33
CA PHE A 65 -6.69 8.54 4.06
C PHE A 65 -7.03 7.05 4.16
N SER A 66 -7.07 6.48 5.37
CA SER A 66 -7.34 5.07 5.61
C SER A 66 -6.44 4.15 4.77
N CYS A 67 -5.17 4.56 4.61
CA CYS A 67 -4.14 3.79 3.92
C CYS A 67 -3.76 2.58 4.79
N ARG A 68 -4.57 1.52 4.72
CA ARG A 68 -4.20 0.24 5.32
C ARG A 68 -3.14 -0.43 4.44
N PRO A 69 -2.13 -1.10 5.03
CA PRO A 69 -1.26 -1.99 4.26
C PRO A 69 -2.18 -2.93 3.48
N ARG A 70 -2.06 -2.92 2.15
CA ARG A 70 -2.84 -3.81 1.29
C ARG A 70 -2.64 -5.22 1.84
N ARG A 71 -3.70 -5.83 2.39
CA ARG A 71 -3.62 -7.19 2.92
C ARG A 71 -2.97 -8.05 1.84
N PRO A 72 -1.94 -8.85 2.16
CA PRO A 72 -1.37 -9.75 1.18
C PRO A 72 -2.51 -10.58 0.63
N HIS A 73 -2.84 -10.36 -0.64
CA HIS A 73 -3.80 -11.24 -1.31
C HIS A 73 -3.13 -12.60 -1.29
N HIS A 74 -3.65 -13.53 -0.48
CA HIS A 74 -3.30 -14.94 -0.59
C HIS A 74 -3.72 -15.36 -1.99
N ARG A 75 -2.78 -15.25 -2.93
CA ARG A 75 -2.90 -15.84 -4.26
C ARG A 75 -2.90 -17.33 -3.96
N HIS A 76 -4.08 -17.93 -3.85
CA HIS A 76 -4.21 -19.38 -3.79
C HIS A 76 -3.50 -19.93 -5.02
N ARG A 77 -2.23 -20.35 -4.84
CA ARG A 77 -1.52 -21.17 -5.79
C ARG A 77 -2.44 -22.37 -5.96
N ARG A 78 -3.14 -22.45 -7.11
CA ARG A 78 -3.93 -23.62 -7.47
C ARG A 78 -3.02 -24.82 -7.25
N ARG A 79 -3.31 -25.63 -6.22
CA ARG A 79 -2.63 -26.89 -6.00
C ARG A 79 -2.79 -27.65 -7.32
N ARG A 80 -1.68 -27.89 -8.03
CA ARG A 80 -1.67 -28.83 -9.15
C ARG A 80 -2.24 -30.13 -8.59
N ARG A 81 -3.38 -30.58 -9.13
CA ARG A 81 -3.91 -31.91 -8.83
C ARG A 81 -2.80 -32.91 -9.17
N PRO A 82 -2.40 -33.82 -8.27
CA PRO A 82 -1.59 -34.95 -8.68
C PRO A 82 -2.40 -35.76 -9.68
N GLY A 83 -1.81 -36.04 -10.84
CA GLY A 83 -2.44 -36.85 -11.88
C GLY A 83 -2.66 -38.28 -11.40
N PRO A 84 -3.68 -39.00 -11.91
CA PRO A 84 -3.96 -40.37 -11.51
C PRO A 84 -2.80 -41.29 -11.90
N GLN A 85 -2.32 -42.05 -10.92
CA GLN A 85 -1.27 -43.07 -11.03
C GLN A 85 -1.68 -44.14 -12.04
N VAL A 86 -0.90 -44.31 -13.12
CA VAL A 86 -1.08 -45.40 -14.07
C VAL A 86 -0.77 -46.72 -13.37
N ARG A 87 -1.81 -47.50 -13.09
CA ARG A 87 -1.70 -48.83 -12.47
C ARG A 87 -1.31 -49.84 -13.55
N ASN A 88 -0.03 -50.20 -13.61
CA ASN A 88 0.46 -51.30 -14.43
C ASN A 88 -0.32 -52.58 -14.11
N ARG A 89 -1.17 -53.02 -15.04
CA ARG A 89 -1.75 -54.37 -15.04
C ARG A 89 -0.77 -55.30 -15.74
N GLN A 90 -0.17 -56.21 -14.97
CA GLN A 90 0.53 -57.38 -15.49
C GLN A 90 -0.42 -58.20 -16.36
N LEU A 91 0.02 -58.57 -17.57
CA LEU A 91 -0.64 -59.56 -18.43
C LEU A 91 -0.55 -60.94 -17.76
N PRO A 92 -1.65 -61.73 -17.70
CA PRO A 92 -1.52 -63.15 -17.49
C PRO A 92 -1.06 -63.81 -18.80
N GLN A 93 -0.01 -64.63 -18.64
CA GLN A 93 0.61 -65.45 -19.67
C GLN A 93 -0.37 -66.48 -20.24
N ARG A 94 -0.22 -66.75 -21.53
CA ARG A 94 -0.90 -67.79 -22.32
C ARG A 94 -0.85 -69.17 -21.65
N ARG A 95 -1.93 -69.94 -21.79
CA ARG A 95 -1.91 -71.36 -22.20
C ARG A 95 -3.24 -71.77 -22.79
#